data_AF-A0A562MR60-F1
#
_entry.id   AF-A0A562MR60-F1
#
_cell.length_a   1.000
_cell.length_b   1.000
_cell.length_c   1.000
_cell.angle_alpha   90.00
_cell.angle_beta   90.00
_cell.angle_gamma   90.00
#
_symmetry.space_group_name_H-M   'P 1'
#
loop_
_entity.id
_entity.type
_entity.pdbx_description
1 polymer ?
#
loop_
_entity_poly.entity_id
_entity_poly.type
_entity_poly.pdbx_seq_one_letter_code
_entity_poly.pdbx_strand_id
1 'polypeptide(L)'
;MTNLVQWVYRYVFDRFQFHMTLTGPVSAEDRESVEKRLKDHFEPLLEEDFHVDAITLCEQESPDADFVATSRFEFRQMELEGANER
;
A
#
# COMPACT_ATOMS: atom_id res chain seq x y z
N MET A 1 18.74 22.32 7.34
CA MET A 1 19.24 21.22 6.49
C MET A 1 19.22 19.92 7.31
N THR A 2 18.05 19.38 7.65
CA THR A 2 18.00 18.35 8.73
C THR A 2 17.07 17.16 8.45
N ASN A 3 16.09 17.28 7.57
CA ASN A 3 15.18 16.14 7.28
C ASN A 3 15.79 15.06 6.37
N LEU A 4 16.78 15.39 5.53
CA LEU A 4 17.42 14.39 4.67
C LEU A 4 18.30 13.41 5.46
N VAL A 5 18.91 13.87 6.56
CA VAL A 5 19.81 13.09 7.41
C VAL A 5 19.03 12.14 8.34
N GLN A 6 17.76 12.43 8.65
CA GLN A 6 16.94 11.56 9.49
C GLN A 6 16.06 10.56 8.73
N TRP A 7 15.58 10.88 7.51
CA TRP A 7 14.52 10.09 6.87
C TRP A 7 14.74 9.76 5.40
N VAL A 8 15.80 10.28 4.76
CA VAL A 8 16.24 9.97 3.36
C VAL A 8 15.14 10.12 2.28
N TYR A 9 13.94 10.61 2.60
CA TYR A 9 12.83 10.70 1.64
C TYR A 9 12.23 12.11 1.60
N ARG A 10 12.00 12.62 0.39
CA ARG A 10 11.57 14.01 0.15
C ARG A 10 10.12 14.28 0.58
N TYR A 11 9.34 13.25 0.86
CA TYR A 11 7.89 13.32 1.03
C TYR A 11 7.40 12.99 2.45
N VAL A 12 8.25 13.14 3.47
CA VAL A 12 7.94 12.80 4.87
C VAL A 12 6.67 13.48 5.41
N PHE A 13 6.18 14.55 4.78
CA PHE A 13 5.00 15.31 5.23
C PHE A 13 3.87 15.41 4.21
N ASP A 14 4.02 14.80 3.02
CA ASP A 14 2.87 14.65 2.14
C ASP A 14 2.01 13.49 2.66
N ARG A 15 0.69 13.63 2.57
CA ARG A 15 -0.22 12.56 2.95
C ARG A 15 0.00 11.37 2.02
N PHE A 16 0.67 10.34 2.54
CA PHE A 16 0.75 9.06 1.85
C PHE A 16 -0.67 8.52 1.68
N GLN A 17 -1.09 8.36 0.43
CA GLN A 17 -2.32 7.65 0.09
C GLN A 17 -1.94 6.24 -0.30
N PHE A 18 -2.39 5.28 0.52
CA PHE A 18 -2.24 3.87 0.20
C PHE A 18 -2.99 3.57 -1.10
N HIS A 19 -2.29 3.01 -2.06
CA HIS A 19 -2.85 2.52 -3.31
C HIS A 19 -2.10 1.27 -3.74
N MET A 20 -2.79 0.38 -4.45
CA MET A 20 -2.19 -0.80 -5.06
C MET A 20 -2.27 -0.65 -6.57
N THR A 21 -1.14 -0.86 -7.25
CA THR A 21 -1.11 -0.89 -8.72
C THR A 21 -1.82 -2.15 -9.20
N LEU A 22 -2.96 -1.99 -9.88
CA LEU A 22 -3.77 -3.12 -10.38
C LEU A 22 -3.43 -3.49 -11.83
N THR A 23 -2.86 -2.56 -12.60
CA THR A 23 -2.54 -2.76 -14.01
C THR A 23 -1.26 -2.01 -14.39
N GLY A 24 -0.62 -2.44 -15.48
CA GLY A 24 0.37 -1.63 -16.18
C GLY A 24 -0.30 -0.48 -16.97
N PRO A 25 0.44 0.21 -17.85
CA PRO A 25 -0.12 1.27 -18.67
C PRO A 25 -1.32 0.80 -19.50
N VAL A 26 -2.44 1.51 -19.40
CA VAL A 26 -3.68 1.25 -20.16
C VAL A 26 -3.83 2.28 -21.28
N SER A 27 -4.17 1.80 -22.49
CA SER A 27 -4.41 2.65 -23.66
C SER A 27 -5.57 3.61 -23.41
N ALA A 28 -5.59 4.77 -24.08
CA ALA A 28 -6.67 5.74 -23.90
C ALA A 28 -8.05 5.19 -24.28
N GLU A 29 -8.10 4.30 -25.27
CA GLU A 29 -9.32 3.64 -25.76
C GLU A 29 -9.88 2.64 -24.74
N ASP A 30 -9.00 1.94 -24.02
CA ASP A 30 -9.42 0.89 -23.08
C ASP A 30 -9.71 1.39 -21.67
N ARG A 31 -9.30 2.62 -21.32
CA ARG A 31 -9.37 3.17 -19.95
C ARG A 31 -10.72 3.00 -19.29
N GLU A 32 -11.80 3.42 -19.96
CA GLU A 32 -13.14 3.37 -19.39
C GLU A 32 -13.61 1.93 -19.15
N SER A 33 -13.31 1.03 -20.08
CA SER A 33 -13.65 -0.40 -19.96
C SER A 33 -12.89 -1.07 -18.81
N VAL A 34 -11.59 -0.79 -18.70
CA VAL A 34 -10.75 -1.30 -17.62
C VAL A 34 -11.19 -0.73 -16.28
N GLU A 35 -11.41 0.57 -16.17
CA GLU A 35 -11.89 1.21 -14.95
C GLU A 35 -13.21 0.59 -14.48
N LYS A 36 -14.18 0.43 -15.39
CA LYS A 36 -15.46 -0.19 -15.06
C LYS A 36 -15.28 -1.61 -14.52
N ARG A 37 -14.47 -2.44 -15.18
CA ARG A 37 -14.19 -3.82 -14.73
C ARG A 37 -13.51 -3.87 -13.37
N LEU A 38 -12.56 -2.96 -13.13
CA LEU A 38 -11.88 -2.85 -11.84
C LEU A 38 -12.87 -2.42 -10.75
N LYS A 39 -13.72 -1.42 -10.99
CA LYS A 39 -14.75 -1.01 -10.03
C LYS A 39 -15.72 -2.14 -9.71
N ASP A 40 -16.30 -2.76 -10.74
CA ASP A 40 -17.25 -3.87 -10.60
C ASP A 40 -16.65 -5.03 -9.75
N HIS A 41 -15.33 -5.22 -9.76
CA HIS A 41 -14.65 -6.27 -9.00
C HIS A 41 -14.20 -5.84 -7.59
N PHE A 42 -13.64 -4.63 -7.46
CA PHE A 42 -12.98 -4.20 -6.23
C PHE A 42 -13.85 -3.33 -5.32
N GLU A 43 -14.88 -2.63 -5.83
CA GLU A 43 -15.77 -1.82 -4.97
C GLU A 43 -16.39 -2.62 -3.81
N PRO A 44 -16.89 -3.85 -4.01
CA PRO A 44 -17.43 -4.64 -2.90
C PRO A 44 -16.40 -5.00 -1.82
N LEU A 45 -15.11 -5.10 -2.20
CA LEU A 45 -14.02 -5.42 -1.26
C LEU A 45 -13.60 -4.21 -0.41
N LEU A 46 -14.00 -3.00 -0.81
CA LEU A 46 -13.70 -1.77 -0.08
C LEU A 46 -14.75 -1.46 0.99
N GLU A 47 -15.84 -2.24 1.07
CA GLU A 47 -16.88 -2.09 2.10
C GLU A 47 -16.47 -2.70 3.45
N GLU A 48 -15.43 -3.53 3.47
CA GLU A 48 -14.90 -4.18 4.68
C GLU A 48 -13.60 -3.54 5.15
N ASP A 49 -13.41 -3.48 6.47
CA ASP A 49 -12.15 -3.02 7.05
C ASP A 49 -11.02 -4.01 6.74
N PHE A 50 -9.92 -3.49 6.18
CA PHE A 50 -8.74 -4.32 5.88
C PHE A 50 -7.75 -4.31 7.04
N HIS A 51 -7.45 -5.49 7.59
CA HIS A 51 -6.42 -5.64 8.62
C HIS A 51 -5.03 -5.80 7.99
N VAL A 52 -4.18 -4.79 8.14
CA VAL A 52 -2.75 -4.90 7.81
C VAL A 52 -2.02 -5.44 9.03
N ASP A 53 -1.42 -6.62 8.91
CA ASP A 53 -0.80 -7.34 10.03
C ASP A 53 0.74 -7.26 10.06
N ALA A 54 1.36 -6.83 8.96
CA ALA A 54 2.81 -6.83 8.82
C ALA A 54 3.31 -5.89 7.71
N ILE A 55 4.61 -5.60 7.76
CA ILE A 55 5.37 -4.98 6.68
C ILE A 55 6.40 -5.98 6.17
N THR A 56 6.53 -6.14 4.86
CA THR A 56 7.55 -6.99 4.24
C THR A 56 8.57 -6.12 3.51
N LEU A 57 9.85 -6.34 3.80
CA LEU A 57 10.95 -5.82 3.01
C LEU A 57 11.12 -6.72 1.77
N CYS A 58 11.03 -6.11 0.60
CA CYS A 58 11.27 -6.77 -0.67
C CYS A 58 12.47 -6.11 -1.37
N GLU A 59 13.26 -6.93 -2.05
CA GLU A 59 14.40 -6.48 -2.86
C GLU A 59 14.09 -6.69 -4.34
N GLN A 60 14.53 -5.76 -5.17
CA GLN A 60 14.48 -5.86 -6.63
C GLN A 60 15.88 -5.62 -7.17
N GLU A 61 16.53 -6.67 -7.68
CA GLU A 61 17.94 -6.63 -8.08
C GLU A 61 18.18 -5.70 -9.28
N SER A 62 17.21 -5.61 -10.21
CA SER A 62 17.25 -4.73 -11.37
C SER A 62 15.83 -4.34 -11.81
N PRO A 63 15.64 -3.28 -12.61
CA PRO A 63 14.31 -2.78 -12.98
C PRO A 63 13.37 -3.81 -13.62
N ASP A 64 13.93 -4.82 -14.30
CA ASP A 64 13.19 -5.87 -15.00
C ASP A 64 13.08 -7.18 -14.19
N ALA A 65 13.68 -7.24 -12.99
CA ALA A 65 13.62 -8.40 -12.12
C ALA A 65 12.36 -8.38 -11.23
N ASP A 66 11.93 -9.56 -10.81
CA ASP A 66 10.86 -9.72 -9.83
C ASP A 66 11.29 -9.20 -8.45
N PHE A 67 10.31 -8.75 -7.65
CA PHE A 67 10.53 -8.47 -6.23
C PHE A 67 10.64 -9.79 -5.44
N VAL A 68 11.68 -9.90 -4.63
CA VAL A 68 11.89 -11.02 -3.71
C VAL A 68 11.71 -10.55 -2.27
N ALA A 69 10.83 -11.21 -1.51
CA ALA A 69 10.65 -10.91 -0.09
C ALA A 69 11.87 -11.37 0.72
N THR A 70 12.51 -10.45 1.44
CA THR A 70 13.73 -10.74 2.22
C THR A 70 13.48 -10.81 3.73
N SER A 71 12.48 -10.09 4.24
CA SER A 71 12.12 -10.10 5.66
C SER A 71 10.68 -9.63 5.87
N ARG A 72 9.95 -10.23 6.83
CA ARG A 72 8.60 -9.81 7.21
C ARG A 72 8.58 -9.42 8.69
N PHE A 73 7.96 -8.28 8.98
CA PHE A 73 7.86 -7.68 10.30
C PHE A 73 6.39 -7.58 10.67
N GLU A 74 5.95 -8.44 11.58
CA GLU A 74 4.58 -8.39 12.10
C GLU A 74 4.38 -7.16 12.98
N PHE A 75 3.22 -6.52 12.84
CA PHE A 75 2.80 -5.53 13.81
C PHE A 75 2.50 -6.22 15.12
N ARG A 76 3.08 -5.68 16.20
CA ARG A 76 2.70 -6.09 17.54
C ARG A 76 1.23 -5.76 17.71
N GLN A 77 0.41 -6.74 18.10
CA GLN A 77 -0.93 -6.43 18.57
C GLN A 77 -0.81 -5.48 19.76
N MET A 78 -1.21 -4.23 19.55
CA MET A 78 -1.57 -3.38 20.67
C MET A 78 -2.95 -3.88 21.09
N GLU A 79 -3.03 -4.59 22.21
CA GLU A 79 -4.30 -4.66 22.92
C GLU A 79 -4.71 -3.21 23.17
N LEU A 80 -5.80 -2.78 22.55
CA LEU A 80 -6.45 -1.53 22.90
C LEU A 80 -7.04 -1.71 24.30
N GLU A 81 -6.19 -1.63 25.33
CA GLU A 81 -6.63 -1.49 26.71
C GLU A 81 -7.40 -0.16 26.82
N GLY A 82 -8.73 -0.24 26.86
CA GLY A 82 -9.59 0.88 27.22
C GLY A 82 -10.47 1.46 26.11
N ALA A 83 -11.17 0.63 25.35
CA ALA A 83 -12.41 1.06 24.69
C ALA A 83 -13.64 0.54 25.49
N ASN A 84 -13.63 0.78 26.80
CA ASN A 84 -14.85 0.69 27.60
C ASN A 84 -14.84 1.76 28.68
N GLU A 85 -15.07 3.02 28.28
CA GLU A 85 -15.67 4.02 29.17
C GLU A 85 -16.67 4.90 28.38
N ARG A 86 -17.94 4.50 28.54
CA ARG A 86 -19.22 5.24 28.37
C ARG A 86 -19.84 5.37 26.98
#